data_AF-A0A2G6UCD2-F1
#
_entry.id   AF-A0A2G6UCD2-F1
#
_cell.length_a   1.000
_cell.length_b   1.000
_cell.length_c   1.000
_cell.angle_alpha   90.00
_cell.angle_beta   90.00
_cell.angle_gamma   90.00
#
_symmetry.space_group_name_H-M   'P 1'
#
loop_
_entity.id
_entity.type
_entity.pdbx_description
1 polymer ?
#
loop_
_entity_poly.entity_id
_entity_poly.type
_entity_poly.pdbx_seq_one_letter_code
_entity_poly.pdbx_strand_id
1 'polypeptide(L)'
;MQEGKIVLGAIAAGLVSYCIYMFFFTPRIGHPDQDMLKNTKYAVGIVTSAYYTERGRKGNDFKFMYDGGHIIESKANGEFTKGRKYLVAFDSLNIGNGAIILEKYDITDSLIRHHIYSKHVMYDETWSLINIPFQYDKGDIEYDLKRAYEER
;
A
#
# COMPACT_ATOMS: atom_id res chain seq x y z
N MET A 1 -10.62 -7.26 -48.37
CA MET A 1 -9.22 -7.35 -47.87
C MET A 1 -8.74 -6.08 -47.15
N GLN A 2 -9.27 -4.89 -47.47
CA GLN A 2 -8.87 -3.61 -46.87
C GLN A 2 -9.46 -3.40 -45.46
N GLU A 3 -10.71 -3.82 -45.23
CA GLU A 3 -11.40 -3.72 -43.93
C GLU A 3 -10.70 -4.54 -42.83
N GLY A 4 -10.25 -5.76 -43.14
CA GLY A 4 -9.52 -6.60 -42.18
C GLY A 4 -8.21 -5.96 -41.69
N LYS A 5 -7.53 -5.17 -42.53
CA LYS A 5 -6.31 -4.43 -42.15
C LYS A 5 -6.61 -3.24 -41.24
N ILE A 6 -7.74 -2.56 -41.46
CA ILE A 6 -8.19 -1.45 -40.61
C ILE A 6 -8.58 -1.96 -39.22
N VAL A 7 -9.32 -3.07 -39.15
CA VAL A 7 -9.70 -3.70 -37.87
C VAL A 7 -8.47 -4.18 -37.09
N LEU A 8 -7.51 -4.83 -37.76
CA LEU A 8 -6.24 -5.25 -37.14
C LEU A 8 -5.42 -4.06 -36.62
N GLY A 9 -5.36 -2.96 -37.38
CA GLY A 9 -4.69 -1.73 -36.95
C GLY A 9 -5.32 -1.11 -35.70
N ALA A 10 -6.65 -1.06 -35.63
CA ALA A 10 -7.37 -0.54 -34.46
C ALA A 10 -7.16 -1.40 -33.20
N ILE A 11 -7.18 -2.73 -33.34
CA ILE A 11 -6.89 -3.66 -32.23
C ILE A 11 -5.46 -3.46 -31.72
N ALA A 12 -4.48 -3.36 -32.62
CA ALA A 12 -3.09 -3.13 -32.25
C ALA A 12 -2.89 -1.80 -31.49
N ALA A 13 -3.51 -0.71 -31.98
CA ALA A 13 -3.46 0.59 -31.30
C ALA A 13 -4.12 0.55 -29.91
N GLY A 14 -5.25 -0.16 -29.77
CA GLY A 14 -5.91 -0.38 -28.49
C GLY A 14 -5.03 -1.16 -27.50
N LEU A 15 -4.37 -2.23 -27.95
CA LEU A 15 -3.44 -3.01 -27.12
C LEU A 15 -2.23 -2.18 -26.69
N VAL A 16 -1.65 -1.38 -27.59
CA VAL A 16 -0.52 -0.49 -27.23
C VAL A 16 -0.95 0.54 -26.20
N SER A 17 -2.12 1.15 -26.36
CA SER A 17 -2.67 2.12 -25.39
C SER A 17 -2.93 1.47 -24.04
N TYR A 18 -3.45 0.25 -24.01
CA TYR A 18 -3.63 -0.53 -22.79
C TYR A 18 -2.29 -0.90 -22.11
N CYS A 19 -1.28 -1.28 -22.88
CA CYS A 19 0.06 -1.54 -22.35
C CYS A 19 0.69 -0.27 -21.75
N ILE A 20 0.57 0.88 -22.41
CA ILE A 20 1.01 2.17 -21.87
C ILE A 20 0.27 2.48 -20.57
N TYR A 21 -1.06 2.31 -20.56
CA TYR A 21 -1.85 2.49 -19.34
C TYR A 21 -1.34 1.61 -18.19
N MET A 22 -1.11 0.33 -18.45
CA MET A 22 -0.63 -0.63 -17.45
C MET A 22 0.80 -0.34 -16.97
N PHE A 23 1.68 0.20 -17.80
CA PHE A 23 3.06 0.50 -17.41
C PHE A 23 3.21 1.82 -16.67
N PHE A 24 2.42 2.84 -17.03
CA PHE A 24 2.55 4.19 -16.48
C PHE A 24 1.55 4.50 -15.37
N PHE A 25 0.38 3.86 -15.34
CA PHE A 25 -0.72 4.24 -14.44
C PHE A 25 -1.10 3.16 -13.42
N THR A 26 -0.63 1.92 -13.55
CA THR A 26 -0.70 0.94 -12.46
C THR A 26 0.61 0.93 -11.67
N PRO A 27 0.67 1.55 -10.48
CA PRO A 27 1.85 1.52 -9.63
C PRO A 27 2.17 0.06 -9.28
N ARG A 28 3.34 -0.41 -9.74
CA ARG A 28 3.89 -1.69 -9.31
C ARG A 28 4.58 -1.46 -7.98
N ILE A 29 4.02 -2.01 -6.92
CA ILE A 29 4.72 -2.13 -5.64
C ILE A 29 5.73 -3.26 -5.81
N GLY A 30 7.01 -2.95 -5.68
CA GLY A 30 8.03 -3.99 -5.57
C GLY A 30 8.07 -4.58 -4.18
N HIS A 31 9.02 -5.49 -3.97
CA HIS A 31 9.30 -5.98 -2.63
C HIS A 31 10.00 -4.88 -1.83
N PRO A 32 9.67 -4.70 -0.54
CA PRO A 32 10.40 -3.78 0.35
C PRO A 32 11.91 -4.00 0.26
N ASP A 33 12.65 -2.94 -0.08
CA ASP A 33 14.11 -2.94 -0.14
C ASP A 33 14.73 -1.92 0.84
N GLN A 34 16.07 -1.84 0.88
CA GLN A 34 16.77 -0.88 1.76
C GLN A 34 16.52 0.58 1.37
N ASP A 35 16.28 0.84 0.08
CA ASP A 35 16.03 2.19 -0.41
C ASP A 35 14.68 2.70 0.08
N MET A 36 13.72 1.80 0.35
CA MET A 36 12.43 2.14 0.95
C MET A 36 12.58 2.94 2.24
N LEU A 37 13.60 2.62 3.04
CA LEU A 37 13.83 3.24 4.34
C LEU A 37 14.30 4.70 4.23
N LYS A 38 14.90 5.10 3.10
CA LYS A 38 15.51 6.43 2.92
C LYS A 38 14.50 7.57 2.91
N ASN A 39 13.31 7.34 2.33
CA ASN A 39 12.27 8.36 2.18
C ASN A 39 10.93 7.88 2.75
N THR A 40 11.00 7.20 3.90
CA THR A 40 9.84 6.57 4.54
C THR A 40 8.79 7.61 4.91
N LYS A 41 7.58 7.42 4.42
CA LYS A 41 6.36 8.03 4.98
C LYS A 41 5.42 6.94 5.47
N TYR A 42 4.41 7.38 6.21
CA TYR A 42 3.42 6.53 6.83
C TYR A 42 2.03 6.92 6.35
N ALA A 43 1.26 5.94 5.91
CA ALA A 43 -0.13 6.07 5.51
C ALA A 43 -1.03 5.16 6.38
N VAL A 44 -2.34 5.27 6.19
CA VAL A 44 -3.31 4.38 6.82
C VAL A 44 -3.63 3.21 5.91
N GLY A 45 -3.30 1.99 6.34
CA GLY A 45 -3.69 0.75 5.68
C GLY A 45 -4.95 0.15 6.28
N ILE A 46 -5.90 -0.22 5.43
CA ILE A 46 -7.14 -0.91 5.80
C ILE A 46 -7.00 -2.39 5.43
N VAL A 47 -7.14 -3.27 6.43
CA VAL A 47 -7.11 -4.72 6.19
C VAL A 47 -8.44 -5.15 5.58
N THR A 48 -8.41 -5.65 4.35
CA THR A 48 -9.61 -6.01 3.57
C THR A 48 -9.96 -7.49 3.65
N SER A 49 -9.00 -8.34 3.96
CA SER A 49 -9.21 -9.76 4.25
C SER A 49 -8.40 -10.16 5.49
N ALA A 50 -9.05 -10.85 6.42
CA ALA A 50 -8.38 -11.65 7.44
C ALA A 50 -8.59 -13.12 7.05
N TYR A 51 -7.57 -13.94 7.25
CA TYR A 51 -7.42 -15.35 6.90
C TYR A 51 -8.69 -16.18 6.58
N TYR A 52 -8.60 -17.04 5.55
CA TYR A 52 -8.73 -18.52 5.65
C TYR A 52 -8.65 -19.15 4.24
N THR A 53 -7.67 -20.04 3.97
CA THR A 53 -7.88 -21.17 3.05
C THR A 53 -7.18 -22.43 3.56
N GLU A 54 -7.83 -23.58 3.39
CA GLU A 54 -7.36 -24.93 3.76
C GLU A 54 -6.06 -25.38 3.04
N ARG A 55 -5.48 -24.55 2.17
CA ARG A 55 -4.34 -24.89 1.28
C ARG A 55 -3.01 -24.22 1.64
N GLY A 56 -2.86 -23.68 2.85
CA GLY A 56 -1.54 -23.31 3.39
C GLY A 56 -0.90 -22.02 2.85
N ARG A 57 -1.62 -21.16 2.12
CA ARG A 57 -1.13 -19.82 1.77
C ARG A 57 -1.43 -18.83 2.90
N LYS A 58 -0.37 -18.33 3.52
CA LYS A 58 -0.41 -17.30 4.57
C LYS A 58 -0.46 -15.91 3.92
N GLY A 59 -1.36 -15.04 4.40
CA GLY A 59 -1.37 -13.63 3.98
C GLY A 59 -2.71 -12.94 4.19
N ASN A 60 -2.65 -11.67 4.57
CA ASN A 60 -3.78 -10.76 4.67
C ASN A 60 -3.68 -9.74 3.53
N ASP A 61 -4.80 -9.43 2.89
CA ASP A 61 -4.86 -8.36 1.91
C ASP A 61 -5.18 -7.05 2.62
N PHE A 62 -4.41 -6.01 2.31
CA PHE A 62 -4.66 -4.66 2.79
C PHE A 62 -4.62 -3.66 1.64
N LYS A 63 -5.30 -2.55 1.85
CA LYS A 63 -5.31 -1.42 0.91
C LYS A 63 -4.89 -0.15 1.61
N PHE A 64 -4.14 0.70 0.94
CA PHE A 64 -3.82 2.04 1.42
C PHE A 64 -3.78 3.01 0.26
N MET A 65 -3.77 4.30 0.56
CA MET A 65 -3.71 5.37 -0.42
C MET A 65 -2.63 6.36 0.02
N TYR A 66 -1.89 6.90 -0.94
CA TYR A 66 -0.83 7.87 -0.69
C TYR A 66 -0.81 8.95 -1.80
N ASP A 67 -0.30 10.14 -1.46
CA ASP A 67 0.04 11.28 -2.33
C ASP A 67 -0.70 11.33 -3.69
N GLY A 68 -2.00 11.70 -3.68
CA GLY A 68 -2.75 12.02 -4.90
C GLY A 68 -3.87 11.05 -5.28
N GLY A 69 -4.18 10.06 -4.43
CA GLY A 69 -5.42 9.28 -4.52
C GLY A 69 -5.30 7.88 -5.13
N HIS A 70 -4.09 7.41 -5.40
CA HIS A 70 -3.87 6.06 -5.91
C HIS A 70 -4.09 5.02 -4.81
N ILE A 71 -5.07 4.15 -5.00
CA ILE A 71 -5.31 3.01 -4.12
C ILE A 71 -4.34 1.90 -4.48
N ILE A 72 -3.63 1.44 -3.45
CA ILE A 72 -2.64 0.39 -3.51
C ILE A 72 -3.17 -0.83 -2.78
N GLU A 73 -3.12 -1.99 -3.44
CA GLU A 73 -3.48 -3.28 -2.85
C GLU A 73 -2.23 -4.11 -2.65
N SER A 74 -2.01 -4.61 -1.44
CA SER A 74 -0.82 -5.39 -1.09
C SER A 74 -1.13 -6.48 -0.09
N LYS A 75 -0.14 -7.35 0.14
CA LYS A 75 -0.25 -8.54 0.99
C LYS A 75 0.80 -8.53 2.08
N ALA A 76 0.40 -8.96 3.27
CA ALA A 76 1.31 -9.12 4.39
C ALA A 76 0.98 -10.36 5.22
N ASN A 77 2.03 -11.01 5.70
CA ASN A 77 1.93 -12.03 6.75
C ASN A 77 1.87 -11.33 8.11
N GLY A 78 1.07 -11.88 9.02
CA GLY A 78 0.89 -11.33 10.38
C GLY A 78 -0.53 -11.56 10.89
N GLU A 79 -0.75 -11.23 12.16
CA GLU A 79 -2.06 -11.31 12.81
C GLU A 79 -2.82 -9.99 12.66
N PHE A 80 -3.40 -9.80 11.48
CA PHE A 80 -4.19 -8.61 11.17
C PHE A 80 -5.68 -8.87 11.34
N THR A 81 -6.39 -7.89 11.90
CA THR A 81 -7.85 -7.95 12.05
C THR A 81 -8.55 -7.26 10.87
N LYS A 82 -9.45 -7.97 10.19
CA LYS A 82 -10.22 -7.43 9.06
C LYS A 82 -10.98 -6.16 9.47
N GLY A 83 -10.89 -5.13 8.63
CA GLY A 83 -11.56 -3.85 8.84
C GLY A 83 -10.83 -2.90 9.80
N ARG A 84 -9.80 -3.36 10.52
CA ARG A 84 -8.93 -2.49 11.33
C ARG A 84 -7.92 -1.76 10.43
N LYS A 85 -7.42 -0.65 10.97
CA LYS A 85 -6.51 0.28 10.30
C LYS A 85 -5.16 0.25 10.99
N TYR A 86 -4.10 0.11 10.21
CA TYR A 86 -2.73 0.03 10.71
C TYR A 86 -1.85 1.05 10.00
N LEU A 87 -0.72 1.41 10.61
CA LEU A 87 0.31 2.19 9.92
C LEU A 87 0.93 1.37 8.79
N VAL A 88 1.03 1.98 7.62
CA VAL A 88 1.76 1.44 6.47
C VAL A 88 2.95 2.34 6.20
N ALA A 89 4.16 1.80 6.32
CA ALA A 89 5.38 2.45 5.91
C ALA A 89 5.64 2.20 4.42
N PHE A 90 6.04 3.22 3.68
CA PHE A 90 6.35 3.12 2.26
C PHE A 90 7.36 4.18 1.84
N ASP A 91 8.03 3.97 0.71
CA ASP A 91 8.88 5.00 0.10
C ASP A 91 8.02 6.04 -0.62
N SER A 92 8.08 7.27 -0.13
CA SER A 92 7.30 8.38 -0.70
C SER A 92 7.83 8.92 -2.03
N LEU A 93 9.08 8.65 -2.39
CA LEU A 93 9.66 9.04 -3.67
C LEU A 93 9.52 7.93 -4.73
N ASN A 94 9.52 6.66 -4.30
CA ASN A 94 9.39 5.53 -5.22
C ASN A 94 8.67 4.33 -4.59
N ILE A 95 7.36 4.22 -4.79
CA ILE A 95 6.55 3.09 -4.30
C ILE A 95 7.03 1.71 -4.81
N GLY A 96 7.80 1.70 -5.89
CA GLY A 96 8.46 0.49 -6.41
C GLY A 96 9.44 -0.12 -5.41
N ASN A 97 10.00 0.66 -4.49
CA ASN A 97 10.87 0.19 -3.40
C ASN A 97 10.09 -0.56 -2.31
N GLY A 98 8.75 -0.55 -2.38
CA GLY A 98 7.87 -1.39 -1.57
C GLY A 98 7.09 -0.66 -0.47
N ALA A 99 6.29 -1.44 0.25
CA ALA A 99 5.49 -0.99 1.39
C ALA A 99 5.34 -2.10 2.44
N ILE A 100 5.30 -1.72 3.71
CA ILE A 100 5.16 -2.61 4.87
C ILE A 100 4.03 -2.11 5.77
N ILE A 101 3.02 -2.94 6.00
CA ILE A 101 2.01 -2.71 7.05
C ILE A 101 2.53 -3.22 8.39
N LEU A 102 2.42 -2.41 9.44
CA LEU A 102 3.04 -2.69 10.73
C LEU A 102 1.99 -3.19 11.74
N GLU A 103 2.06 -4.49 12.07
CA GLU A 103 1.06 -5.21 12.88
C GLU A 103 0.81 -4.58 14.27
N LYS A 104 1.87 -4.15 14.96
CA LYS A 104 1.76 -3.58 16.32
C LYS A 104 1.05 -2.24 16.37
N TYR A 105 0.96 -1.52 15.23
CA TYR A 105 0.45 -0.15 15.19
C TYR A 105 -0.94 -0.12 14.58
N ASP A 106 -1.89 -0.75 15.28
CA ASP A 106 -3.31 -0.56 15.02
C ASP A 106 -3.71 0.85 15.45
N ILE A 107 -4.04 1.68 14.46
CA ILE A 107 -4.36 3.10 14.62
C ILE A 107 -5.85 3.38 14.51
N THR A 108 -6.70 2.35 14.45
CA THR A 108 -8.15 2.51 14.24
C THR A 108 -8.79 3.49 15.23
N ASP A 109 -8.56 3.29 16.53
CA ASP A 109 -9.15 4.12 17.58
C ASP A 109 -8.43 5.46 17.69
N SER A 110 -7.15 5.49 17.32
CA SER A 110 -6.32 6.70 17.29
C SER A 110 -6.77 7.67 16.18
N LEU A 111 -7.18 7.16 15.02
CA LEU A 111 -7.76 7.97 13.94
C LEU A 111 -9.06 8.67 14.39
N ILE A 112 -9.95 7.93 15.06
CA ILE A 112 -11.22 8.46 15.58
C ILE A 112 -10.95 9.59 16.59
N ARG A 113 -10.04 9.36 17.55
CA ARG A 113 -9.69 10.36 18.58
C ARG A 113 -9.14 11.65 17.99
N HIS A 114 -8.40 11.58 16.88
CA HIS A 114 -7.82 12.73 16.22
C HIS A 114 -8.71 13.33 15.12
N HIS A 115 -9.96 12.86 14.98
CA HIS A 115 -10.91 13.32 13.97
C HIS A 115 -10.37 13.17 12.54
N ILE A 116 -9.59 12.12 12.29
CA ILE A 116 -9.07 11.77 10.97
C ILE A 116 -10.03 10.74 10.37
N TYR A 117 -10.66 11.11 9.26
CA TYR A 117 -11.71 10.31 8.63
C TYR A 117 -11.35 10.03 7.18
N SER A 118 -11.76 8.86 6.69
CA SER A 118 -11.56 8.50 5.30
C SER A 118 -12.36 9.41 4.36
N LYS A 119 -11.75 9.77 3.24
CA LYS A 119 -12.39 10.37 2.07
C LYS A 119 -12.71 9.26 1.08
N HIS A 120 -13.97 9.15 0.66
CA HIS A 120 -14.40 8.14 -0.32
C HIS A 120 -13.88 6.72 0.00
N VAL A 121 -14.00 6.29 1.26
CA VAL A 121 -13.61 4.96 1.80
C VAL A 121 -12.12 4.80 2.18
N MET A 122 -11.22 5.65 1.69
CA MET A 122 -9.77 5.58 1.97
C MET A 122 -9.23 6.82 2.69
N TYR A 123 -8.04 6.72 3.29
CA TYR A 123 -7.36 7.86 3.90
C TYR A 123 -6.30 8.38 2.93
N ASP A 124 -6.31 9.68 2.64
CA ASP A 124 -5.26 10.32 1.82
C ASP A 124 -4.16 10.94 2.67
N GLU A 125 -4.30 10.91 3.99
CA GLU A 125 -3.32 11.45 4.92
C GLU A 125 -2.04 10.60 4.93
N THR A 126 -0.93 11.27 4.65
CA THR A 126 0.42 10.73 4.80
C THR A 126 1.22 11.57 5.79
N TRP A 127 2.09 10.92 6.55
CA TRP A 127 2.90 11.57 7.59
C TRP A 127 4.37 11.17 7.45
N SER A 128 5.27 12.10 7.73
CA SER A 128 6.61 11.74 8.20
C SER A 128 6.49 11.19 9.62
N LEU A 129 7.48 10.41 10.07
CA LEU A 129 7.47 9.79 11.39
C LEU A 129 7.17 10.79 12.52
N ILE A 130 7.82 11.96 12.48
CA ILE A 130 7.68 13.02 13.48
C ILE A 130 6.28 13.66 13.50
N ASN A 131 5.54 13.58 12.38
CA ASN A 131 4.25 14.22 12.20
C ASN A 131 3.07 13.26 12.38
N ILE A 132 3.33 11.98 12.71
CA ILE A 132 2.27 11.03 13.04
C ILE A 132 1.55 11.53 14.30
N PRO A 133 0.23 11.79 14.25
CA PRO A 133 -0.53 12.44 15.33
C PRO A 133 -0.77 11.53 16.53
N PHE A 134 -0.44 10.24 16.42
CA PHE A 134 -0.67 9.26 17.48
C PHE A 134 0.49 9.21 18.48
N GLN A 135 0.14 8.99 19.75
CA GLN A 135 1.06 8.84 20.88
C GLN A 135 1.75 7.46 20.89
N TYR A 136 2.50 7.16 19.84
CA TYR A 136 3.43 6.02 19.81
C TYR A 136 4.86 6.52 19.92
N ASP A 137 5.72 5.71 20.53
CA ASP A 137 7.15 5.92 20.51
C ASP A 137 7.67 5.80 19.08
N LYS A 138 8.33 6.85 18.60
CA LYS A 138 8.82 6.92 17.22
C LYS A 138 10.05 6.03 17.01
N GLY A 139 10.88 5.87 18.03
CA GLY A 139 12.04 4.97 18.00
C GLY A 139 11.60 3.51 17.92
N ASP A 140 10.54 3.14 18.63
CA ASP A 140 9.94 1.79 18.51
C ASP A 140 9.44 1.54 17.08
N ILE A 141 8.77 2.52 16.46
CA ILE A 141 8.30 2.42 15.06
C ILE A 141 9.46 2.19 14.10
N GLU A 142 10.55 2.96 14.22
CA GLU A 142 11.73 2.77 13.36
C GLU A 142 12.39 1.42 13.58
N TYR A 143 12.50 0.99 14.84
CA TYR A 143 13.09 -0.29 15.19
C TYR A 143 12.27 -1.46 14.62
N ASP A 144 10.95 -1.46 14.84
CA ASP A 144 10.06 -2.49 14.34
C ASP A 144 9.98 -2.49 12.81
N LEU A 145 10.07 -1.31 12.16
CA LEU A 145 10.13 -1.21 10.70
C LEU A 145 11.41 -1.84 10.13
N LYS A 146 12.58 -1.51 10.71
CA LYS A 146 13.87 -2.10 10.31
C LYS A 146 13.86 -3.62 10.51
N ARG A 147 13.33 -4.08 11.66
CA ARG A 147 13.22 -5.51 11.93
C ARG A 147 12.27 -6.22 10.95
N ALA A 148 11.11 -5.63 10.64
CA ALA A 148 10.17 -6.20 9.69
C ALA A 148 10.71 -6.25 8.25
N TYR A 149 11.62 -5.36 7.91
CA TYR A 149 12.39 -5.41 6.67
C TYR A 149 13.42 -6.56 6.69
N GLU A 150 14.18 -6.71 7.78
CA GLU A 150 15.22 -7.74 7.91
C GLU A 150 14.68 -9.18 8.04
N GLU A 151 13.48 -9.35 8.56
CA GLU A 151 12.81 -10.66 8.77
C GLU A 151 12.06 -11.18 7.52
N ARG A 152 12.06 -10.45 6.40
CA ARG A 152 11.39 -10.82 5.13
C ARG A 152 12.27 -11.60 4.17
#